data_AF-A0A9X4ASQ2-F1
#
_entry.id   AF-A0A9X4ASQ2-F1
#
_cell.length_a   1.000
_cell.length_b   1.000
_cell.length_c   1.000
_cell.angle_alpha   90.00
_cell.angle_beta   90.00
_cell.angle_gamma   90.00
#
_symmetry.space_group_name_H-M   'P 1'
#
loop_
_entity.id
_entity.type
_entity.pdbx_description
1 polymer ?
#
loop_
_entity_poly.entity_id
_entity_poly.type
_entity_poly.pdbx_seq_one_letter_code
_entity_poly.pdbx_strand_id
1 'polypeptide(L)'
;MSLDRYYLLGRSGLRVSRLALGTMTFGTDGAWGAWGSSEETARAVFDRYLDAGGNFLDTADLYTRGTSETMLGKFIAERGARDRVVLTTKYTYGLDTGNPNAGGNGRKNMIRAVEASLRRLGTDYIDLYLLHTWDRLTPAEEVVRTFDDLVRAGKIRYAGLSDVPAWYAARAQTFAEAHALAPLVNLQLQYSLVERHIEHEFVPLAQTLGMGITAWSPLGGGLLSGKYRPSEGRGEGEGRLTKNDAGTQLGLFTEHNWGVVAAVETASKELGRSMAQVALNWTATQPGVGSVILGATKLAQLEDNLAALDFEIPAELRRALDQASALPPPFPYKMFGDAYQTMLHGGASVSDKPVGYTRP
;
A
#
# COMPACT_ATOMS: atom_id res chain seq x y z
N MET A 1 2.19 6.08 -21.78
CA MET A 1 3.06 6.85 -20.85
C MET A 1 3.92 5.87 -20.09
N SER A 2 5.16 6.28 -19.83
CA SER A 2 6.19 5.41 -19.26
C SER A 2 6.35 5.62 -17.75
N LEU A 3 6.23 4.55 -16.99
CA LEU A 3 6.76 4.35 -15.64
C LEU A 3 8.28 4.10 -15.70
N ASP A 4 9.02 4.95 -16.42
CA ASP A 4 10.47 4.80 -16.64
C ASP A 4 11.32 5.51 -15.57
N ARG A 5 10.68 6.18 -14.61
CA ARG A 5 11.33 6.77 -13.45
C ARG A 5 11.11 5.92 -12.19
N TYR A 6 12.22 5.41 -11.66
CA TYR A 6 12.23 4.54 -10.49
C TYR A 6 12.86 5.23 -9.28
N TYR A 7 12.43 4.83 -8.09
CA TYR A 7 12.90 5.38 -6.82
C TYR A 7 13.26 4.25 -5.86
N LEU A 8 14.12 4.54 -4.89
CA LEU A 8 14.47 3.58 -3.86
C LEU A 8 13.29 3.36 -2.90
N LEU A 9 13.00 2.11 -2.56
CA LEU A 9 12.00 1.78 -1.55
C LEU A 9 12.64 1.81 -0.16
N GLY A 10 12.33 2.85 0.62
CA GLY A 10 12.96 3.08 1.92
C GLY A 10 14.47 3.27 1.79
N ARG A 11 15.20 3.00 2.88
CA ARG A 11 16.66 3.06 2.95
C ARG A 11 17.26 1.77 2.41
N SER A 12 17.04 1.48 1.13
CA SER A 12 17.47 0.24 0.47
C SER A 12 17.98 0.49 -0.95
N GLY A 13 18.56 -0.53 -1.57
CA GLY A 13 18.95 -0.52 -2.98
C GLY A 13 17.84 -0.92 -3.96
N LEU A 14 16.64 -1.24 -3.46
CA LEU A 14 15.52 -1.75 -4.26
C LEU A 14 14.85 -0.60 -5.05
N ARG A 15 14.85 -0.69 -6.38
CA ARG A 15 14.30 0.35 -7.27
C ARG A 15 12.89 -0.04 -7.72
N VAL A 16 11.92 0.79 -7.39
CA VAL A 16 10.50 0.54 -7.69
C VAL A 16 9.88 1.67 -8.49
N SER A 17 8.92 1.33 -9.34
CA SER A 17 8.04 2.31 -9.99
C SER A 17 7.12 2.96 -8.96
N ARG A 18 6.76 4.22 -9.20
CA ARG A 18 5.88 5.01 -8.32
C ARG A 18 4.45 4.51 -8.26
N LEU A 19 4.04 3.76 -9.28
CA LEU A 19 2.79 3.01 -9.32
C LEU A 19 3.13 1.52 -9.40
N ALA A 20 2.67 0.75 -8.41
CA ALA A 20 2.77 -0.70 -8.37
C ALA A 20 1.50 -1.33 -8.94
N LEU A 21 1.59 -2.53 -9.51
CA LEU A 21 0.44 -3.32 -9.93
C LEU A 21 0.07 -4.31 -8.82
N GLY A 22 -1.09 -4.08 -8.18
CA GLY A 22 -1.70 -5.03 -7.25
C GLY A 22 -2.53 -6.08 -7.99
N THR A 23 -2.37 -7.34 -7.62
CA THR A 23 -2.97 -8.49 -8.33
C THR A 23 -4.05 -9.21 -7.53
N MET A 24 -4.59 -8.55 -6.49
CA MET A 24 -5.67 -9.07 -5.64
C MET A 24 -6.91 -9.53 -6.42
N THR A 25 -7.16 -8.95 -7.59
CA THR A 25 -8.26 -9.29 -8.50
C THR A 25 -7.87 -10.27 -9.61
N PHE A 26 -6.67 -10.85 -9.59
CA PHE A 26 -6.26 -11.84 -10.61
C PHE A 26 -6.75 -13.22 -10.20
N GLY A 27 -7.65 -13.81 -10.99
CA GLY A 27 -8.38 -15.02 -10.64
C GLY A 27 -9.82 -14.73 -10.21
N THR A 28 -10.68 -15.74 -10.29
CA THR A 28 -12.13 -15.63 -10.03
C THR A 28 -12.61 -16.52 -8.88
N ASP A 29 -11.67 -17.11 -8.13
CA ASP A 29 -11.96 -17.98 -6.99
C ASP A 29 -11.68 -17.31 -5.63
N GLY A 30 -12.12 -17.96 -4.55
CA GLY A 30 -11.96 -17.47 -3.18
C GLY A 30 -12.79 -16.22 -2.86
N ALA A 31 -12.49 -15.57 -1.72
CA ALA A 31 -13.24 -14.42 -1.21
C ALA A 31 -13.23 -13.21 -2.17
N TRP A 32 -12.19 -13.11 -3.01
CA TRP A 32 -12.02 -12.03 -3.99
C TRP A 32 -12.59 -12.36 -5.37
N GLY A 33 -13.00 -13.62 -5.59
CA GLY A 33 -13.45 -14.10 -6.89
C GLY A 33 -14.64 -13.35 -7.47
N ALA A 34 -15.56 -12.90 -6.61
CA ALA A 34 -16.71 -12.07 -7.02
C ALA A 34 -16.30 -10.72 -7.64
N TRP A 35 -15.08 -10.25 -7.35
CA TRP A 35 -14.49 -9.01 -7.86
C TRP A 35 -13.24 -9.27 -8.72
N GLY A 36 -13.00 -10.55 -9.02
CA GLY A 36 -11.88 -11.05 -9.77
C GLY A 36 -11.97 -10.78 -11.27
N SER A 37 -10.90 -11.11 -11.96
CA SER A 37 -10.76 -10.98 -13.41
C SER A 37 -10.29 -12.30 -14.00
N SER A 38 -10.71 -12.58 -15.24
CA SER A 38 -10.28 -13.78 -15.97
C SER A 38 -8.78 -13.75 -16.23
N GLU A 39 -8.18 -14.90 -16.55
CA GLU A 39 -6.76 -14.98 -16.87
C GLU A 39 -6.40 -14.07 -18.06
N GLU A 40 -7.26 -14.00 -19.08
CA GLU A 40 -7.04 -13.15 -20.26
C GLU A 40 -7.03 -11.67 -19.89
N THR A 41 -7.94 -11.25 -19.01
CA THR A 41 -8.00 -9.86 -18.54
C THR A 41 -6.78 -9.53 -17.66
N ALA A 42 -6.45 -10.43 -16.72
CA ALA A 42 -5.29 -10.30 -15.86
C ALA A 42 -3.99 -10.21 -16.68
N ARG A 43 -3.87 -11.03 -17.72
CA ARG A 43 -2.73 -11.02 -18.66
C ARG A 43 -2.65 -9.69 -19.40
N ALA A 44 -3.75 -9.20 -19.96
CA ALA A 44 -3.76 -7.93 -20.68
C ALA A 44 -3.34 -6.74 -19.77
N VAL A 45 -3.82 -6.72 -18.52
CA VAL A 45 -3.44 -5.72 -17.50
C VAL A 45 -1.94 -5.82 -17.17
N PHE A 46 -1.45 -7.04 -16.93
CA PHE A 46 -0.04 -7.28 -16.64
C PHE A 46 0.88 -6.84 -17.79
N ASP A 47 0.57 -7.26 -19.02
CA ASP A 47 1.39 -6.93 -20.19
C ASP A 47 1.44 -5.42 -20.41
N ARG A 48 0.28 -4.76 -20.35
CA ARG A 48 0.18 -3.31 -20.51
C ARG A 48 0.95 -2.55 -19.43
N TYR A 49 0.97 -3.04 -18.19
CA TYR A 49 1.74 -2.45 -17.10
C TYR A 49 3.25 -2.56 -17.34
N LEU A 50 3.74 -3.74 -17.73
CA LEU A 50 5.16 -3.93 -18.08
C LEU A 50 5.57 -3.13 -19.32
N ASP A 51 4.70 -3.03 -20.32
CA ASP A 51 4.96 -2.24 -21.53
C ASP A 51 5.00 -0.74 -21.22
N ALA A 52 4.31 -0.31 -20.16
CA ALA A 52 4.46 1.03 -19.62
C ALA A 52 5.80 1.22 -18.89
N GLY A 53 6.63 0.19 -18.68
CA GLY A 53 7.85 0.27 -17.87
C GLY A 53 7.64 0.02 -16.37
N GLY A 54 6.42 -0.35 -15.96
CA GLY A 54 6.15 -0.73 -14.58
C GLY A 54 6.99 -1.93 -14.16
N ASN A 55 7.51 -1.91 -12.94
CA ASN A 55 8.35 -2.99 -12.43
C ASN A 55 7.94 -3.54 -11.08
N PHE A 56 6.97 -2.94 -10.38
CA PHE A 56 6.63 -3.30 -9.01
C PHE A 56 5.31 -4.06 -8.97
N LEU A 57 5.36 -5.35 -8.66
CA LEU A 57 4.22 -6.26 -8.66
C LEU A 57 3.91 -6.71 -7.23
N ASP A 58 2.65 -6.60 -6.81
CA ASP A 58 2.19 -6.94 -5.46
C ASP A 58 1.09 -7.99 -5.49
N THR A 59 1.33 -9.13 -4.84
CA THR A 59 0.40 -10.26 -4.67
C THR A 59 0.39 -10.78 -3.22
N ALA A 60 -0.34 -11.85 -2.91
CA ALA A 60 -0.31 -12.52 -1.61
C ALA A 60 -0.76 -13.98 -1.73
N ASP A 61 -0.32 -14.82 -0.79
CA ASP A 61 -0.75 -16.21 -0.67
C ASP A 61 -2.28 -16.38 -0.56
N LEU A 62 -2.93 -15.44 0.13
CA LEU A 62 -4.38 -15.42 0.33
C LEU A 62 -5.16 -15.04 -0.94
N TYR A 63 -4.58 -14.26 -1.85
CA TYR A 63 -5.31 -13.69 -2.97
C TYR A 63 -5.78 -14.80 -3.90
N THR A 64 -7.11 -14.89 -4.04
CA THR A 64 -7.81 -15.96 -4.77
C THR A 64 -7.21 -17.33 -4.45
N ARG A 65 -7.00 -17.61 -3.15
CA ARG A 65 -6.43 -18.87 -2.62
C ARG A 65 -5.10 -19.31 -3.28
N GLY A 66 -4.28 -18.35 -3.73
CA GLY A 66 -2.99 -18.59 -4.39
C GLY A 66 -3.05 -18.61 -5.92
N THR A 67 -4.22 -18.50 -6.54
CA THR A 67 -4.36 -18.39 -8.01
C THR A 67 -3.67 -17.13 -8.52
N SER A 68 -3.74 -16.01 -7.80
CA SER A 68 -3.07 -14.76 -8.17
C SER A 68 -1.55 -14.93 -8.29
N GLU A 69 -0.91 -15.63 -7.34
CA GLU A 69 0.52 -15.95 -7.43
C GLU A 69 0.84 -16.88 -8.60
N THR A 70 0.03 -17.91 -8.82
CA THR A 70 0.21 -18.85 -9.94
C THR A 70 0.14 -18.14 -11.29
N MET A 71 -0.87 -17.27 -11.49
CA MET A 71 -1.00 -16.47 -12.70
C MET A 71 0.18 -15.50 -12.87
N LEU A 72 0.53 -14.77 -11.81
CA LEU A 72 1.61 -13.78 -11.87
C LEU A 72 2.96 -14.45 -12.18
N GLY A 73 3.26 -15.58 -11.55
CA GLY A 73 4.46 -16.38 -11.82
C GLY A 73 4.54 -16.84 -13.28
N LYS A 74 3.43 -17.41 -13.80
CA LYS A 74 3.30 -17.78 -15.22
C LYS A 74 3.58 -16.59 -16.15
N PHE A 75 2.95 -15.45 -15.90
CA PHE A 75 3.09 -14.28 -16.77
C PHE A 75 4.51 -13.69 -16.75
N ILE A 76 5.15 -13.64 -15.58
CA ILE A 76 6.55 -13.19 -15.43
C ILE A 76 7.49 -14.11 -16.21
N ALA A 77 7.31 -15.43 -16.08
CA ALA A 77 8.13 -16.42 -16.79
C ALA A 77 7.98 -16.32 -18.31
N GLU A 78 6.74 -16.25 -18.80
CA GLU A 78 6.45 -16.13 -20.25
C GLU A 78 6.97 -14.82 -20.85
N ARG A 79 7.04 -13.73 -20.07
CA ARG A 79 7.65 -12.47 -20.49
C ARG A 79 9.17 -12.42 -20.33
N GLY A 80 9.79 -13.44 -19.74
CA GLY A 80 11.21 -13.41 -19.38
C GLY A 80 11.57 -12.24 -18.47
N ALA A 81 10.64 -11.84 -17.60
CA ALA A 81 10.70 -10.55 -16.90
C ALA A 81 11.23 -10.65 -15.47
N ARG A 82 11.63 -11.84 -14.99
CA ARG A 82 11.94 -12.06 -13.56
C ARG A 82 12.96 -11.06 -13.02
N ASP A 83 14.06 -10.84 -13.72
CA ASP A 83 15.15 -9.99 -13.22
C ASP A 83 14.87 -8.48 -13.35
N ARG A 84 13.84 -8.09 -14.12
CA ARG A 84 13.45 -6.67 -14.27
C ARG A 84 12.33 -6.26 -13.32
N VAL A 85 11.61 -7.19 -12.73
CA VAL A 85 10.50 -6.90 -11.82
C VAL A 85 10.92 -7.04 -10.36
N VAL A 86 10.33 -6.19 -9.53
CA VAL A 86 10.27 -6.33 -8.08
C VAL A 86 8.99 -7.08 -7.74
N LEU A 87 9.13 -8.34 -7.37
CA LEU A 87 8.03 -9.23 -7.01
C LEU A 87 7.80 -9.23 -5.50
N THR A 88 6.60 -8.82 -5.09
CA THR A 88 6.17 -8.80 -3.69
C THR A 88 5.07 -9.80 -3.42
N THR A 89 5.22 -10.55 -2.34
CA THR A 89 4.14 -11.37 -1.79
C THR A 89 4.10 -11.29 -0.26
N LYS A 90 3.07 -11.86 0.33
CA LYS A 90 2.73 -11.71 1.74
C LYS A 90 2.34 -13.04 2.34
N TYR A 91 2.53 -13.15 3.65
CA TYR A 91 2.04 -14.25 4.46
C TYR A 91 1.44 -13.74 5.77
N THR A 92 0.40 -14.41 6.25
CA THR A 92 -0.11 -14.39 7.63
C THR A 92 -1.29 -15.34 7.69
N TYR A 93 -2.17 -15.29 6.68
CA TYR A 93 -3.48 -15.91 6.74
C TYR A 93 -3.43 -17.42 6.49
N GLY A 94 -4.24 -18.16 7.24
CA GLY A 94 -4.38 -19.60 7.06
C GLY A 94 -5.43 -19.94 6.01
N LEU A 95 -5.06 -20.79 5.06
CA LEU A 95 -5.97 -21.31 4.02
C LEU A 95 -6.60 -22.68 4.36
N ASP A 96 -6.16 -23.29 5.46
CA ASP A 96 -6.53 -24.62 5.94
C ASP A 96 -7.35 -24.51 7.23
N THR A 97 -8.67 -24.60 7.08
CA THR A 97 -9.64 -24.40 8.15
C THR A 97 -9.46 -25.45 9.26
N GLY A 98 -9.35 -24.99 10.51
CA GLY A 98 -9.21 -25.86 11.69
C GLY A 98 -7.77 -26.22 12.05
N ASN A 99 -6.78 -25.89 11.19
CA ASN A 99 -5.37 -26.08 11.49
C ASN A 99 -4.78 -24.81 12.14
N PRO A 100 -4.44 -24.85 13.45
CA PRO A 100 -3.96 -23.66 14.16
C PRO A 100 -2.57 -23.20 13.71
N ASN A 101 -1.83 -24.06 12.99
CA ASN A 101 -0.53 -23.73 12.43
C ASN A 101 -0.63 -23.35 10.95
N ALA A 102 -1.83 -23.22 10.37
CA ALA A 102 -2.03 -22.83 8.97
C ALA A 102 -1.78 -21.35 8.70
N GLY A 103 -1.79 -20.50 9.74
CA GLY A 103 -1.56 -19.06 9.65
C GLY A 103 -0.71 -18.53 10.82
N GLY A 104 -0.78 -17.22 11.05
CA GLY A 104 -0.01 -16.49 12.06
C GLY A 104 1.33 -15.98 11.54
N ASN A 105 2.01 -15.15 12.32
CA ASN A 105 3.29 -14.55 11.93
C ASN A 105 4.50 -15.43 12.33
N GLY A 106 4.27 -16.46 13.14
CA GLY A 106 5.29 -17.36 13.69
C GLY A 106 6.14 -18.08 12.65
N ARG A 107 7.35 -18.46 13.07
CA ARG A 107 8.40 -19.07 12.23
C ARG A 107 7.91 -20.27 11.42
N LYS A 108 7.13 -21.15 12.04
CA LYS A 108 6.57 -22.35 11.39
C LYS A 108 5.69 -22.00 10.18
N ASN A 109 4.82 -21.00 10.33
CA ASN A 109 3.98 -20.56 9.21
C ASN A 109 4.82 -19.81 8.17
N MET A 110 5.65 -18.84 8.59
CA MET A 110 6.44 -18.03 7.66
C MET A 110 7.28 -18.90 6.71
N ILE A 111 7.98 -19.91 7.24
CA ILE A 111 8.81 -20.83 6.44
C ILE A 111 7.94 -21.66 5.50
N ARG A 112 6.82 -22.22 5.97
CA ARG A 112 5.94 -23.00 5.08
C ARG A 112 5.35 -22.12 3.97
N ALA A 113 4.92 -20.90 4.30
CA ALA A 113 4.25 -19.98 3.40
C ALA A 113 5.20 -19.47 2.30
N VAL A 114 6.46 -19.16 2.64
CA VAL A 114 7.43 -18.71 1.63
C VAL A 114 7.74 -19.81 0.62
N GLU A 115 7.90 -21.06 1.09
CA GLU A 115 8.10 -22.22 0.20
C GLU A 115 6.93 -22.46 -0.74
N ALA A 116 5.71 -22.32 -0.22
CA ALA A 116 4.50 -22.48 -1.02
C ALA A 116 4.37 -21.35 -2.06
N SER A 117 4.72 -20.12 -1.69
CA SER A 117 4.67 -18.95 -2.56
C SER A 117 5.71 -19.07 -3.68
N LEU A 118 6.97 -19.42 -3.37
CA LEU A 118 8.02 -19.66 -4.36
C LEU A 118 7.61 -20.71 -5.40
N ARG A 119 6.99 -21.82 -4.96
CA ARG A 119 6.45 -22.84 -5.89
C ARG A 119 5.36 -22.31 -6.79
N ARG A 120 4.38 -21.56 -6.27
CA ARG A 120 3.29 -20.97 -7.09
C ARG A 120 3.82 -19.92 -8.06
N LEU A 121 4.74 -19.08 -7.60
CA LEU A 121 5.37 -18.02 -8.39
C LEU A 121 6.39 -18.56 -9.41
N GLY A 122 6.82 -19.82 -9.29
CA GLY A 122 7.77 -20.44 -10.21
C GLY A 122 9.15 -19.77 -10.20
N THR A 123 9.62 -19.36 -9.03
CA THR A 123 10.91 -18.67 -8.87
C THR A 123 11.61 -19.07 -7.57
N ASP A 124 12.93 -18.88 -7.53
CA ASP A 124 13.76 -19.26 -6.37
C ASP A 124 13.89 -18.13 -5.33
N TYR A 125 13.41 -16.92 -5.64
CA TYR A 125 13.46 -15.79 -4.73
C TYR A 125 12.28 -14.84 -4.87
N ILE A 126 11.93 -14.18 -3.77
CA ILE A 126 10.99 -13.05 -3.70
C ILE A 126 11.78 -11.77 -3.43
N ASP A 127 11.46 -10.66 -4.12
CA ASP A 127 12.18 -9.41 -3.90
C ASP A 127 11.79 -8.78 -2.56
N LEU A 128 10.50 -8.71 -2.27
CA LEU A 128 9.99 -8.15 -1.02
C LEU A 128 8.93 -9.09 -0.42
N TYR A 129 9.19 -9.57 0.79
CA TYR A 129 8.27 -10.47 1.48
C TYR A 129 7.69 -9.80 2.72
N LEU A 130 6.37 -9.76 2.80
CA LEU A 130 5.66 -9.00 3.83
C LEU A 130 4.97 -9.90 4.84
N LEU A 131 5.04 -9.51 6.11
CA LEU A 131 4.04 -9.89 7.10
C LEU A 131 2.75 -9.16 6.74
N HIS A 132 1.67 -9.89 6.46
CA HIS A 132 0.44 -9.32 5.87
C HIS A 132 -0.43 -8.57 6.91
N THR A 133 -0.55 -9.11 8.11
CA THR A 133 -1.29 -8.49 9.22
C THR A 133 -0.74 -9.02 10.54
N TRP A 134 -0.70 -8.17 11.57
CA TRP A 134 -0.24 -8.56 12.90
C TRP A 134 -1.19 -9.55 13.59
N ASP A 135 -0.65 -10.69 14.02
CA ASP A 135 -1.41 -11.76 14.68
C ASP A 135 -1.61 -11.55 16.19
N ARG A 136 -0.95 -10.54 16.78
CA ARG A 136 -0.99 -10.21 18.22
C ARG A 136 -0.42 -11.27 19.17
N LEU A 137 0.22 -12.31 18.62
CA LEU A 137 0.69 -13.47 19.38
C LEU A 137 2.19 -13.68 19.21
N THR A 138 2.69 -13.55 17.99
CA THR A 138 4.10 -13.81 17.67
C THR A 138 4.96 -12.61 18.07
N PRO A 139 6.01 -12.80 18.89
CA PRO A 139 6.95 -11.73 19.23
C PRO A 139 7.65 -11.16 17.98
N ALA A 140 7.90 -9.85 17.98
CA ALA A 140 8.59 -9.18 16.87
C ALA A 140 9.99 -9.76 16.63
N GLU A 141 10.67 -10.18 17.69
CA GLU A 141 12.01 -10.77 17.64
C GLU A 141 12.04 -12.09 16.86
N GLU A 142 11.00 -12.93 17.03
CA GLU A 142 10.88 -14.17 16.27
C GLU A 142 10.65 -13.89 14.79
N VAL A 143 9.75 -12.94 14.49
CA VAL A 143 9.45 -12.51 13.11
C VAL A 143 10.71 -11.98 12.42
N VAL A 144 11.39 -11.00 13.03
CA VAL A 144 12.59 -10.37 12.45
C VAL A 144 13.73 -11.38 12.26
N ARG A 145 14.00 -12.25 13.24
CA ARG A 145 15.01 -13.31 13.08
C ARG A 145 14.65 -14.28 11.96
N THR A 146 13.37 -14.59 11.78
CA THR A 146 12.95 -15.51 10.72
C THR A 146 13.06 -14.85 9.34
N PHE A 147 12.75 -13.56 9.20
CA PHE A 147 13.05 -12.82 7.98
C PHE A 147 14.55 -12.80 7.67
N ASP A 148 15.40 -12.55 8.67
CA ASP A 148 16.85 -12.58 8.51
C ASP A 148 17.36 -13.95 8.04
N ASP A 149 16.86 -15.04 8.63
CA ASP A 149 17.16 -16.41 8.18
C ASP A 149 16.78 -16.64 6.70
N LEU A 150 15.62 -16.12 6.27
CA LEU A 150 15.16 -16.24 4.88
C LEU A 150 15.98 -15.38 3.90
N VAL A 151 16.43 -14.20 4.32
CA VAL A 151 17.36 -13.35 3.55
C VAL A 151 18.69 -14.08 3.37
N ARG A 152 19.28 -14.61 4.45
CA ARG A 152 20.54 -15.37 4.40
C ARG A 152 20.42 -16.63 3.54
N ALA A 153 19.26 -17.28 3.56
CA ALA A 153 18.97 -18.43 2.70
C ALA A 153 18.75 -18.06 1.22
N GLY A 154 18.74 -16.76 0.87
CA GLY A 154 18.54 -16.30 -0.50
C GLY A 154 17.10 -16.46 -1.03
N LYS A 155 16.14 -16.75 -0.16
CA LYS A 155 14.72 -16.95 -0.55
C LYS A 155 13.96 -15.64 -0.67
N ILE A 156 14.38 -14.64 0.09
CA ILE A 156 13.86 -13.27 -0.03
C ILE A 156 15.04 -12.29 -0.17
N ARG A 157 14.83 -11.12 -0.79
CA ARG A 157 15.84 -10.05 -0.86
C ARG A 157 15.62 -8.99 0.23
N TYR A 158 14.37 -8.63 0.45
CA TYR A 158 13.94 -7.62 1.41
C TYR A 158 12.72 -8.09 2.20
N ALA A 159 12.58 -7.55 3.41
CA ALA A 159 11.43 -7.78 4.27
C ALA A 159 10.65 -6.47 4.52
N GLY A 160 9.36 -6.60 4.81
CA GLY A 160 8.51 -5.49 5.19
C GLY A 160 7.30 -5.94 6.00
N LEU A 161 6.51 -4.97 6.44
CA LEU A 161 5.34 -5.20 7.29
C LEU A 161 4.10 -4.56 6.65
N SER A 162 2.96 -5.21 6.81
CA SER A 162 1.64 -4.69 6.46
C SER A 162 0.73 -4.77 7.67
N ASP A 163 -0.06 -3.72 7.88
CA ASP A 163 -1.14 -3.66 8.86
C ASP A 163 -0.73 -4.15 10.27
N VAL A 164 0.39 -3.60 10.75
CA VAL A 164 0.89 -3.72 12.13
C VAL A 164 0.76 -2.37 12.83
N PRO A 165 0.64 -2.27 14.16
CA PRO A 165 0.68 -0.98 14.84
C PRO A 165 2.08 -0.35 14.80
N ALA A 166 2.16 0.98 14.83
CA ALA A 166 3.41 1.72 14.68
C ALA A 166 4.47 1.33 15.73
N TRP A 167 4.08 1.14 16.99
CA TRP A 167 5.00 0.68 18.03
C TRP A 167 5.62 -0.70 17.73
N TYR A 168 4.87 -1.59 17.06
CA TYR A 168 5.37 -2.90 16.66
C TYR A 168 6.37 -2.78 15.52
N ALA A 169 6.04 -1.97 14.49
CA ALA A 169 6.96 -1.66 13.40
C ALA A 169 8.26 -1.04 13.91
N ALA A 170 8.16 -0.07 14.83
CA ALA A 170 9.32 0.55 15.47
C ALA A 170 10.15 -0.48 16.25
N ARG A 171 9.51 -1.32 17.08
CA ARG A 171 10.21 -2.39 17.81
C ARG A 171 10.94 -3.34 16.87
N ALA A 172 10.27 -3.79 15.80
CA ALA A 172 10.83 -4.73 14.85
C ALA A 172 12.06 -4.15 14.13
N GLN A 173 11.96 -2.90 13.65
CA GLN A 173 13.07 -2.24 12.97
C GLN A 173 14.23 -1.94 13.92
N THR A 174 13.97 -1.39 15.11
CA THR A 174 15.02 -1.12 16.10
C THR A 174 15.69 -2.42 16.57
N PHE A 175 14.95 -3.52 16.68
CA PHE A 175 15.53 -4.83 16.99
C PHE A 175 16.48 -5.30 15.88
N ALA A 176 16.09 -5.14 14.61
CA ALA A 176 16.94 -5.48 13.47
C ALA A 176 18.24 -4.67 13.47
N GLU A 177 18.15 -3.35 13.67
CA GLU A 177 19.30 -2.44 13.73
C GLU A 177 20.24 -2.80 14.89
N ALA A 178 19.70 -3.00 16.09
CA ALA A 178 20.49 -3.30 17.30
C ALA A 178 21.23 -4.64 17.23
N HIS A 179 20.78 -5.58 16.39
CA HIS A 179 21.35 -6.92 16.27
C HIS A 179 22.01 -7.17 14.91
N ALA A 180 22.19 -6.13 14.10
CA ALA A 180 22.77 -6.22 12.75
C ALA A 180 22.08 -7.29 11.87
N LEU A 181 20.75 -7.35 11.94
CA LEU A 181 19.92 -8.21 11.09
C LEU A 181 19.49 -7.46 9.82
N ALA A 182 18.96 -8.19 8.85
CA ALA A 182 18.39 -7.59 7.65
C ALA A 182 17.33 -6.53 8.02
N PRO A 183 17.43 -5.30 7.48
CA PRO A 183 16.50 -4.23 7.80
C PRO A 183 15.13 -4.45 7.14
N LEU A 184 14.08 -3.93 7.78
CA LEU A 184 12.76 -3.82 7.17
C LEU A 184 12.73 -2.54 6.31
N VAL A 185 12.37 -2.67 5.04
CA VAL A 185 12.47 -1.54 4.08
C VAL A 185 11.11 -0.99 3.65
N ASN A 186 10.03 -1.65 4.03
CA ASN A 186 8.68 -1.34 3.55
C ASN A 186 7.61 -1.42 4.64
N LEU A 187 6.67 -0.48 4.57
CA LEU A 187 5.38 -0.51 5.24
C LEU A 187 4.27 -0.48 4.20
N GLN A 188 3.49 -1.54 4.09
CA GLN A 188 2.31 -1.57 3.22
C GLN A 188 1.07 -1.23 4.06
N LEU A 189 0.42 -0.09 3.78
CA LEU A 189 -0.63 0.47 4.63
C LEU A 189 -1.75 1.08 3.79
N GLN A 190 -2.97 1.10 4.32
CA GLN A 190 -4.09 1.79 3.67
C GLN A 190 -3.81 3.28 3.67
N TYR A 191 -3.88 3.92 2.50
CA TYR A 191 -3.72 5.36 2.44
C TYR A 191 -4.44 5.97 1.23
N SER A 192 -5.32 6.94 1.49
CA SER A 192 -6.09 7.65 0.48
C SER A 192 -6.66 8.95 1.05
N LEU A 193 -7.30 9.78 0.22
CA LEU A 193 -8.04 10.95 0.70
C LEU A 193 -9.18 10.62 1.69
N VAL A 194 -9.63 9.36 1.78
CA VAL A 194 -10.68 8.93 2.74
C VAL A 194 -10.15 8.02 3.83
N GLU A 195 -8.83 7.84 3.90
CA GLU A 195 -8.16 7.06 4.94
C GLU A 195 -6.76 7.63 5.14
N ARG A 196 -6.62 8.50 6.16
CA ARG A 196 -5.40 9.27 6.45
C ARG A 196 -4.82 8.99 7.84
N HIS A 197 -5.32 7.99 8.57
CA HIS A 197 -4.90 7.73 9.96
C HIS A 197 -3.41 7.40 10.09
N ILE A 198 -2.78 6.90 9.01
CA ILE A 198 -1.36 6.57 9.01
C ILE A 198 -0.45 7.79 9.17
N GLU A 199 -0.96 9.01 8.92
CA GLU A 199 -0.20 10.27 9.02
C GLU A 199 0.23 10.58 10.45
N HIS A 200 -0.49 10.08 11.46
CA HIS A 200 -0.17 10.35 12.87
C HIS A 200 1.13 9.69 13.35
N GLU A 201 1.45 8.50 12.84
CA GLU A 201 2.55 7.67 13.36
C GLU A 201 3.39 7.03 12.26
N PHE A 202 2.77 6.44 11.24
CA PHE A 202 3.52 5.65 10.26
C PHE A 202 4.30 6.50 9.28
N VAL A 203 3.78 7.66 8.85
CA VAL A 203 4.54 8.59 8.00
C VAL A 203 5.82 9.06 8.70
N PRO A 204 5.78 9.65 9.92
CA PRO A 204 7.01 10.04 10.61
C PRO A 204 7.90 8.86 10.98
N LEU A 205 7.32 7.70 11.36
CA LEU A 205 8.08 6.47 11.61
C LEU A 205 8.83 6.00 10.36
N ALA A 206 8.17 5.98 9.20
CA ALA A 206 8.75 5.57 7.93
C ALA A 206 9.93 6.45 7.54
N GLN A 207 9.76 7.78 7.64
CA GLN A 207 10.83 8.74 7.35
C GLN A 207 12.00 8.64 8.34
N THR A 208 11.71 8.44 9.62
CA THR A 208 12.73 8.37 10.68
C THR A 208 13.54 7.07 10.59
N LEU A 209 12.85 5.94 10.48
CA LEU A 209 13.46 4.61 10.51
C LEU A 209 13.84 4.11 9.11
N GLY A 210 13.51 4.84 8.06
CA GLY A 210 13.97 4.56 6.70
C GLY A 210 13.19 3.44 6.01
N MET A 211 11.89 3.36 6.27
CA MET A 211 10.97 2.48 5.54
C MET A 211 10.23 3.27 4.46
N GLY A 212 9.98 2.66 3.30
CA GLY A 212 9.14 3.24 2.25
C GLY A 212 7.69 2.79 2.40
N ILE A 213 6.74 3.72 2.35
CA ILE A 213 5.31 3.38 2.40
C ILE A 213 4.83 2.94 1.01
N THR A 214 4.15 1.80 0.94
CA THR A 214 3.36 1.38 -0.22
C THR A 214 1.88 1.47 0.11
N ALA A 215 1.18 2.40 -0.53
CA ALA A 215 -0.22 2.69 -0.24
C ALA A 215 -1.15 1.68 -0.94
N TRP A 216 -1.94 0.94 -0.17
CA TRP A 216 -3.03 0.11 -0.70
C TRP A 216 -4.39 0.81 -0.60
N SER A 217 -5.34 0.39 -1.44
CA SER A 217 -6.65 1.03 -1.62
C SER A 217 -6.62 2.56 -1.78
N PRO A 218 -5.78 3.12 -2.67
CA PRO A 218 -5.65 4.57 -2.84
C PRO A 218 -6.92 5.26 -3.35
N LEU A 219 -7.86 4.49 -3.91
CA LEU A 219 -9.16 4.97 -4.37
C LEU A 219 -10.30 4.73 -3.36
N GLY A 220 -10.00 4.28 -2.14
CA GLY A 220 -10.98 4.08 -1.07
C GLY A 220 -12.13 3.17 -1.48
N GLY A 221 -11.87 1.93 -1.88
CA GLY A 221 -12.97 1.09 -2.38
C GLY A 221 -13.45 1.47 -3.79
N GLY A 222 -12.79 2.41 -4.49
CA GLY A 222 -13.27 2.99 -5.74
C GLY A 222 -14.22 4.17 -5.53
N LEU A 223 -14.48 4.57 -4.28
CA LEU A 223 -15.28 5.75 -3.94
C LEU A 223 -14.78 7.00 -4.67
N LEU A 224 -13.45 7.15 -4.74
CA LEU A 224 -12.78 8.30 -5.34
C LEU A 224 -12.66 8.23 -6.88
N SER A 225 -13.32 7.26 -7.53
CA SER A 225 -13.25 7.10 -8.99
C SER A 225 -14.31 7.92 -9.76
N GLY A 226 -15.24 8.58 -9.05
CA GLY A 226 -16.35 9.32 -9.65
C GLY A 226 -17.58 8.47 -10.01
N LYS A 227 -17.56 7.16 -9.72
CA LYS A 227 -18.67 6.23 -9.99
C LYS A 227 -19.81 6.31 -8.99
N TYR A 228 -19.60 6.99 -7.86
CA TYR A 228 -20.54 7.00 -6.74
C TYR A 228 -21.04 8.41 -6.46
N ARG A 229 -22.32 8.50 -6.07
CA ARG A 229 -23.00 9.74 -5.68
C ARG A 229 -23.77 9.53 -4.37
N PRO A 230 -23.94 10.58 -3.55
CA PRO A 230 -24.80 10.51 -2.38
C PRO A 230 -26.26 10.30 -2.80
N SER A 231 -26.98 9.42 -2.12
CA SER A 231 -28.42 9.12 -2.28
C SER A 231 -29.05 8.96 -0.89
N GLU A 232 -30.38 9.02 -0.76
CA GLU A 232 -31.07 9.01 0.55
C GLU A 232 -30.71 7.75 1.38
N GLY A 233 -29.84 7.94 2.38
CA GLY A 233 -29.38 6.88 3.30
C GLY A 233 -28.38 5.88 2.73
N ARG A 234 -27.93 6.01 1.47
CA ARG A 234 -26.95 5.12 0.80
C ARG A 234 -26.13 5.87 -0.26
N GLY A 235 -25.06 5.26 -0.75
CA GLY A 235 -24.42 5.69 -2.01
C GLY A 235 -25.05 4.98 -3.20
N GLU A 236 -25.29 5.70 -4.30
CA GLU A 236 -25.68 5.12 -5.59
C GLU A 236 -24.50 5.08 -6.57
N GLY A 237 -24.51 4.14 -7.51
CA GLY A 237 -23.44 4.00 -8.51
C GLY A 237 -23.17 2.56 -8.96
N GLU A 238 -22.35 2.43 -10.00
CA GLU A 238 -21.94 1.14 -10.55
C GLU A 238 -20.54 0.74 -10.04
N GLY A 239 -20.45 -0.31 -9.21
CA GLY A 239 -19.17 -0.89 -8.83
C GLY A 239 -19.22 -1.72 -7.55
N ARG A 240 -18.07 -1.97 -6.93
CA ARG A 240 -17.96 -2.86 -5.74
C ARG A 240 -18.71 -2.35 -4.50
N LEU A 241 -18.75 -1.05 -4.26
CA LEU A 241 -19.33 -0.48 -3.03
C LEU A 241 -20.85 -0.55 -2.95
N THR A 242 -21.55 -0.70 -4.08
CA THR A 242 -23.01 -0.88 -4.10
C THR A 242 -23.42 -2.35 -4.05
N LYS A 243 -22.51 -3.29 -4.34
CA LYS A 243 -22.76 -4.73 -4.19
C LYS A 243 -22.79 -5.10 -2.70
N ASN A 244 -23.85 -5.81 -2.29
CA ASN A 244 -24.06 -6.28 -0.92
C ASN A 244 -23.90 -5.18 0.15
N ASP A 245 -24.21 -3.92 -0.19
CA ASP A 245 -24.08 -2.77 0.71
C ASP A 245 -22.65 -2.57 1.28
N ALA A 246 -21.63 -2.99 0.53
CA ALA A 246 -20.24 -2.98 0.98
C ALA A 246 -19.75 -1.57 1.36
N GLY A 247 -20.21 -0.51 0.68
CA GLY A 247 -19.85 0.87 1.01
C GLY A 247 -20.29 1.29 2.40
N THR A 248 -21.48 0.85 2.84
CA THR A 248 -21.99 1.11 4.19
C THR A 248 -21.26 0.23 5.21
N GLN A 249 -21.09 -1.06 4.92
CA GLN A 249 -20.43 -2.02 5.81
C GLN A 249 -18.95 -1.68 6.07
N LEU A 250 -18.28 -1.09 5.08
CA LEU A 250 -16.89 -0.63 5.19
C LEU A 250 -16.78 0.81 5.74
N GLY A 251 -17.90 1.45 6.11
CA GLY A 251 -17.90 2.82 6.64
C GLY A 251 -17.47 3.90 5.64
N LEU A 252 -17.63 3.64 4.33
CA LEU A 252 -17.20 4.54 3.25
C LEU A 252 -18.27 5.56 2.85
N PHE A 253 -19.56 5.25 3.00
CA PHE A 253 -20.66 6.16 2.69
C PHE A 253 -21.01 7.07 3.88
N THR A 254 -20.12 8.01 4.19
CA THR A 254 -20.28 9.00 5.26
C THR A 254 -20.35 10.41 4.69
N GLU A 255 -20.98 11.34 5.43
CA GLU A 255 -21.04 12.76 5.05
C GLU A 255 -19.64 13.34 4.81
N HIS A 256 -18.68 13.02 5.68
CA HIS A 256 -17.29 13.42 5.53
C HIS A 256 -16.71 12.94 4.19
N ASN A 257 -16.86 11.65 3.86
CA ASN A 257 -16.32 11.11 2.63
C ASN A 257 -17.01 11.67 1.37
N TRP A 258 -18.30 12.03 1.46
CA TRP A 258 -18.96 12.74 0.36
C TRP A 258 -18.41 14.15 0.14
N GLY A 259 -18.05 14.86 1.22
CA GLY A 259 -17.30 16.11 1.14
C GLY A 259 -15.95 15.94 0.43
N VAL A 260 -15.22 14.86 0.74
CA VAL A 260 -13.98 14.51 0.03
C VAL A 260 -14.22 14.22 -1.44
N VAL A 261 -15.24 13.43 -1.79
CA VAL A 261 -15.62 13.12 -3.17
C VAL A 261 -15.93 14.41 -3.95
N ALA A 262 -16.65 15.36 -3.35
CA ALA A 262 -16.95 16.65 -3.97
C ALA A 262 -15.67 17.48 -4.22
N ALA A 263 -14.74 17.53 -3.26
CA ALA A 263 -13.46 18.21 -3.44
C ALA A 263 -12.62 17.61 -4.57
N VAL A 264 -12.57 16.27 -4.67
CA VAL A 264 -11.88 15.57 -5.76
C VAL A 264 -12.55 15.85 -7.10
N GLU A 265 -13.89 15.91 -7.15
CA GLU A 265 -14.61 16.25 -8.38
C GLU A 265 -14.28 17.67 -8.86
N THR A 266 -14.25 18.64 -7.95
CA THR A 266 -13.86 20.03 -8.27
C THR A 266 -12.44 20.08 -8.83
N ALA A 267 -11.48 19.48 -8.14
CA ALA A 267 -10.09 19.42 -8.61
C ALA A 267 -9.95 18.70 -9.97
N SER A 268 -10.71 17.62 -10.16
CA SER A 268 -10.77 16.86 -11.42
C SER A 268 -11.22 17.74 -12.60
N LYS A 269 -12.29 18.53 -12.40
CA LYS A 269 -12.81 19.46 -13.42
C LYS A 269 -11.80 20.56 -13.76
N GLU A 270 -11.17 21.15 -12.75
CA GLU A 270 -10.18 22.22 -12.94
C GLU A 270 -8.90 21.74 -13.65
N LEU A 271 -8.45 20.52 -13.35
CA LEU A 271 -7.24 19.94 -13.93
C LEU A 271 -7.47 19.27 -15.29
N GLY A 272 -8.73 19.04 -15.68
CA GLY A 272 -9.06 18.24 -16.86
C GLY A 272 -8.58 16.78 -16.75
N ARG A 273 -8.57 16.23 -15.53
CA ARG A 273 -8.10 14.87 -15.21
C ARG A 273 -9.21 14.04 -14.59
N SER A 274 -9.13 12.72 -14.66
CA SER A 274 -10.13 11.86 -14.00
C SER A 274 -10.03 11.97 -12.47
N MET A 275 -11.13 11.73 -11.75
CA MET A 275 -11.11 11.71 -10.28
C MET A 275 -10.13 10.66 -9.75
N ALA A 276 -10.00 9.52 -10.44
CA ALA A 276 -9.05 8.47 -10.09
C ALA A 276 -7.59 8.97 -10.23
N GLN A 277 -7.27 9.67 -11.32
CA GLN A 277 -5.95 10.28 -11.52
C GLN A 277 -5.61 11.28 -10.42
N VAL A 278 -6.55 12.16 -10.04
CA VAL A 278 -6.35 13.15 -8.97
C VAL A 278 -6.08 12.46 -7.63
N ALA A 279 -6.91 11.48 -7.25
CA ALA A 279 -6.72 10.74 -6.00
C ALA A 279 -5.39 9.96 -5.95
N LEU A 280 -5.01 9.31 -7.06
CA LEU A 280 -3.75 8.58 -7.17
C LEU A 280 -2.53 9.52 -7.12
N ASN A 281 -2.59 10.67 -7.80
CA ASN A 281 -1.54 11.68 -7.76
C ASN A 281 -1.35 12.22 -6.35
N TRP A 282 -2.45 12.57 -5.68
CA TRP A 282 -2.43 13.06 -4.31
C TRP A 282 -1.74 12.04 -3.40
N THR A 283 -2.16 10.77 -3.41
CA THR A 283 -1.58 9.72 -2.55
C THR A 283 -0.10 9.49 -2.88
N ALA A 284 0.25 9.42 -4.17
CA ALA A 284 1.63 9.19 -4.56
C ALA A 284 2.54 10.30 -4.06
N THR A 285 2.12 11.56 -4.11
CA THR A 285 2.95 12.72 -3.74
C THR A 285 2.95 13.04 -2.24
N GLN A 286 2.45 12.14 -1.38
CA GLN A 286 2.55 12.30 0.06
C GLN A 286 3.94 11.96 0.60
N PRO A 287 4.37 12.60 1.70
CA PRO A 287 5.64 12.29 2.36
C PRO A 287 5.72 10.81 2.76
N GLY A 288 6.90 10.20 2.56
CA GLY A 288 7.16 8.81 2.93
C GLY A 288 6.57 7.75 1.99
N VAL A 289 5.65 8.11 1.09
CA VAL A 289 5.10 7.19 0.08
C VAL A 289 6.16 6.91 -0.96
N GLY A 290 6.59 5.64 -1.06
CA GLY A 290 7.49 5.11 -2.08
C GLY A 290 6.75 4.67 -3.35
N SER A 291 5.58 4.05 -3.21
CA SER A 291 4.74 3.63 -4.34
C SER A 291 3.26 3.55 -3.96
N VAL A 292 2.38 3.59 -4.97
CA VAL A 292 0.93 3.42 -4.82
C VAL A 292 0.48 2.17 -5.55
N ILE A 293 -0.23 1.27 -4.87
CA ILE A 293 -0.68 -0.01 -5.43
C ILE A 293 -2.00 0.20 -6.19
N LEU A 294 -1.92 0.04 -7.51
CA LEU A 294 -3.06 0.11 -8.41
C LEU A 294 -3.84 -1.22 -8.38
N GLY A 295 -5.16 -1.12 -8.36
CA GLY A 295 -6.05 -2.24 -8.68
C GLY A 295 -6.91 -1.89 -9.89
N ALA A 296 -6.99 -2.79 -10.87
CA ALA A 296 -7.79 -2.62 -12.07
C ALA A 296 -8.45 -3.94 -12.47
N THR A 297 -9.76 -3.89 -12.74
CA THR A 297 -10.51 -5.06 -13.25
C THR A 297 -10.82 -4.94 -14.74
N LYS A 298 -10.42 -3.83 -15.37
CA LYS A 298 -10.54 -3.55 -16.80
C LYS A 298 -9.26 -2.86 -17.27
N LEU A 299 -8.80 -3.18 -18.48
CA LEU A 299 -7.60 -2.57 -19.07
C LEU A 299 -7.67 -1.04 -19.11
N ALA A 300 -8.80 -0.48 -19.54
CA ALA A 300 -9.00 0.97 -19.60
C ALA A 300 -8.83 1.68 -18.24
N GLN A 301 -9.10 1.01 -17.12
CA GLN A 301 -8.86 1.59 -15.78
C GLN A 301 -7.36 1.67 -15.49
N LEU A 302 -6.59 0.65 -15.85
CA LEU A 302 -5.14 0.69 -15.72
C LEU A 302 -4.59 1.83 -16.57
N GLU A 303 -5.02 1.94 -17.83
CA GLU A 303 -4.53 2.98 -18.75
C GLU A 303 -4.82 4.39 -18.25
N ASP A 304 -6.02 4.65 -17.71
CA ASP A 304 -6.34 5.92 -17.07
C ASP A 304 -5.47 6.18 -15.82
N ASN A 305 -5.34 5.18 -14.94
CA ASN A 305 -4.57 5.29 -13.71
C ASN A 305 -3.07 5.54 -13.94
N LEU A 306 -2.50 5.02 -15.03
CA LEU A 306 -1.08 5.20 -15.35
C LEU A 306 -0.71 6.66 -15.63
N ALA A 307 -1.67 7.48 -16.06
CA ALA A 307 -1.48 8.92 -16.30
C ALA A 307 -1.60 9.76 -15.02
N ALA A 308 -1.75 9.13 -13.84
CA ALA A 308 -1.86 9.85 -12.58
C ALA A 308 -0.61 10.67 -12.21
N LEU A 309 0.55 10.39 -12.80
CA LEU A 309 1.80 11.11 -12.50
C LEU A 309 2.22 12.10 -13.60
N ASP A 310 1.35 12.35 -14.58
CA ASP A 310 1.61 13.19 -15.75
C ASP A 310 1.21 14.66 -15.54
N PHE A 311 0.90 15.02 -14.31
CA PHE A 311 0.56 16.37 -13.90
C PHE A 311 0.94 16.57 -12.43
N GLU A 312 1.02 17.83 -12.03
CA GLU A 312 1.16 18.22 -10.63
C GLU A 312 -0.16 18.84 -10.17
N ILE A 313 -0.58 18.53 -8.94
CA ILE A 313 -1.71 19.22 -8.32
C ILE A 313 -1.20 20.57 -7.80
N PRO A 314 -1.70 21.72 -8.29
CA PRO A 314 -1.32 23.04 -7.81
C PRO A 314 -1.55 23.19 -6.31
N ALA A 315 -0.73 24.01 -5.65
CA ALA A 315 -0.73 24.17 -4.19
C ALA A 315 -2.11 24.51 -3.60
N GLU A 316 -2.91 25.34 -4.29
CA GLU A 316 -4.25 25.70 -3.83
C GLU A 316 -5.23 24.51 -3.88
N LEU A 317 -5.23 23.74 -4.98
CA LEU A 317 -6.04 22.53 -5.09
C LEU A 317 -5.58 21.45 -4.10
N ARG A 318 -4.27 21.31 -3.91
CA ARG A 318 -3.71 20.40 -2.90
C ARG A 318 -4.20 20.77 -1.50
N ARG A 319 -4.16 22.05 -1.14
CA ARG A 319 -4.66 22.55 0.15
C ARG A 319 -6.16 22.28 0.31
N ALA A 320 -6.96 22.48 -0.73
CA ALA A 320 -8.40 22.20 -0.70
C ALA A 320 -8.68 20.70 -0.48
N LEU A 321 -7.95 19.81 -1.17
CA LEU A 321 -8.03 18.36 -0.96
C LEU A 321 -7.61 17.97 0.46
N ASP A 322 -6.50 18.53 0.96
CA ASP A 322 -5.99 18.26 2.31
C ASP A 322 -6.97 18.73 3.40
N GLN A 323 -7.65 19.86 3.19
CA GLN A 323 -8.67 20.38 4.11
C GLN A 323 -9.94 19.54 4.11
N ALA A 324 -10.45 19.19 2.92
CA ALA A 324 -11.67 18.39 2.80
C ALA A 324 -11.52 16.99 3.42
N SER A 325 -10.31 16.41 3.33
CA SER A 325 -9.99 15.09 3.86
C SER A 325 -9.38 15.08 5.27
N ALA A 326 -9.22 16.25 5.91
CA ALA A 326 -8.54 16.32 7.19
C ALA A 326 -9.31 15.54 8.27
N LEU A 327 -8.57 14.73 9.04
CA LEU A 327 -9.09 14.03 10.21
C LEU A 327 -8.82 14.86 11.47
N PRO A 328 -9.79 14.99 12.39
CA PRO A 328 -9.53 15.55 13.70
C PRO A 328 -8.43 14.73 14.41
N PRO A 329 -7.34 15.36 14.90
CA PRO A 329 -6.27 14.62 15.54
C PRO A 329 -6.77 13.95 16.82
N PRO A 330 -6.70 12.61 16.96
CA PRO A 330 -7.10 11.96 18.18
C PRO A 330 -6.13 12.29 19.33
N PHE A 331 -6.51 11.97 20.56
CA PHE A 331 -5.54 11.95 21.65
C PHE A 331 -4.52 10.81 21.41
N PRO A 332 -3.20 11.01 21.66
CA PRO A 332 -2.56 12.21 22.21
C PRO A 332 -2.15 13.27 21.18
N TYR A 333 -2.29 13.03 19.87
CA TYR A 333 -1.77 13.89 18.81
C TYR A 333 -2.27 15.34 18.83
N LYS A 334 -3.47 15.60 19.38
CA LYS A 334 -3.93 16.98 19.63
C LYS A 334 -2.97 17.80 20.49
N MET A 335 -2.17 17.15 21.34
CA MET A 335 -1.17 17.80 22.20
C MET A 335 0.14 18.13 21.46
N PHE A 336 0.30 17.68 20.22
CA PHE A 336 1.51 17.92 19.41
C PHE A 336 1.36 19.11 18.46
N GLY A 337 0.20 19.75 18.43
CA GLY A 337 -0.03 20.98 17.66
C GLY A 337 0.50 22.24 18.35
N ASP A 338 0.63 23.32 17.58
CA ASP A 338 1.27 24.59 17.98
C ASP A 338 0.77 25.16 19.30
N ALA A 339 -0.55 25.09 19.56
CA ALA A 339 -1.15 25.63 20.78
C ALA A 339 -0.60 24.95 22.05
N TYR A 340 -0.52 23.62 22.05
CA TYR A 340 0.03 22.87 23.19
C TYR A 340 1.55 23.02 23.28
N GLN A 341 2.27 22.96 22.15
CA GLN A 341 3.73 23.11 22.13
C GLN A 341 4.19 24.50 22.61
N THR A 342 3.45 25.56 22.26
CA THR A 342 3.69 26.91 22.77
C THR A 342 3.58 26.98 24.30
N MET A 343 2.58 26.29 24.87
CA MET A 343 2.39 26.22 26.32
C MET A 343 3.55 25.47 27.02
N LEU A 344 4.09 24.40 26.41
CA LEU A 344 5.22 23.66 26.96
C LEU A 344 6.49 24.52 27.11
N HIS A 345 6.65 25.53 26.25
CA HIS A 345 7.78 26.45 26.27
C HIS A 345 7.47 27.79 26.95
N GLY A 346 6.39 27.87 27.74
CA GLY A 346 6.02 29.09 28.46
C GLY A 346 5.72 30.29 27.54
N GLY A 347 5.24 30.04 26.32
CA GLY A 347 5.00 31.06 25.30
C GLY A 347 6.23 31.45 24.47
N ALA A 348 7.41 30.88 24.75
CA ALA A 348 8.59 31.11 23.94
C ALA A 348 8.52 30.36 22.60
N SER A 349 9.01 31.00 21.53
CA SER A 349 9.21 30.34 20.24
C SER A 349 10.49 29.51 20.29
N VAL A 350 10.35 28.18 20.20
CA VAL A 350 11.46 27.21 20.17
C VAL A 350 11.36 26.41 18.87
N SER A 351 12.47 26.24 18.16
CA SER A 351 12.56 25.44 16.93
C SER A 351 13.80 24.55 16.97
N ASP A 352 13.80 23.42 16.25
CA ASP A 352 14.97 22.50 16.21
C ASP A 352 16.21 23.23 15.70
N LYS A 353 16.17 23.68 14.44
CA LYS A 353 17.27 24.37 13.77
C LYS A 353 16.79 25.47 12.82
N PRO A 354 17.60 26.51 12.58
CA PRO A 354 17.25 27.57 11.63
C PRO A 354 17.17 27.02 10.20
N VAL A 355 16.41 27.70 9.35
CA VAL A 355 16.30 27.40 7.92
C VAL A 355 17.70 27.36 7.29
N GLY A 356 18.02 26.28 6.57
CA GLY A 356 19.31 26.07 5.93
C GLY A 356 20.34 25.31 6.77
N TYR A 357 20.04 24.96 8.03
CA TYR A 357 20.93 24.11 8.81
C TYR A 357 21.01 22.69 8.23
N THR A 358 22.15 22.32 7.68
CA THR A 358 22.43 20.98 7.15
C THR A 358 23.00 20.10 8.27
N ARG A 359 22.40 18.93 8.53
CA ARG A 359 23.01 17.93 9.41
C ARG A 359 24.22 17.30 8.67
N PRO A 360 25.36 17.05 9.34
CA PRO A 360 26.55 16.47 8.73
C PRO A 360 26.31 15.14 8.03
#